data_AF-A0A4R3GCT7-F1
#
_entry.id   AF-A0A4R3GCT7-F1
#
_cell.length_a   1.000
_cell.length_b   1.000
_cell.length_c   1.000
_cell.angle_alpha   90.00
_cell.angle_beta   90.00
_cell.angle_gamma   90.00
#
_symmetry.space_group_name_H-M   'P 1'
#
loop_
_entity.id
_entity.type
_entity.pdbx_description
1 polymer ?
#
loop_
_entity_poly.entity_id
_entity_poly.type
_entity_poly.pdbx_seq_one_letter_code
_entity_poly.pdbx_strand_id
1 'polypeptide(L)'
;MWVAAHGVMIVTPVNWYQTSSPLKLMIDRLVCADGGNPDPTSTHGKHAKEAKEIEMRGWDYPRHLKGRLFSVIVHGDTEGAESVRRGISDWLQSMGLVSAGPLAEIDRYIGYWEPYATSHESFDKDEGMKEEVRNAARTLLEAMFAAKHGQQLTARSTLTQPRQK
;
A
#
# COMPACT_ATOMS: atom_id res chain seq x y z
N MET A 1 -7.12 -10.27 6.11
CA MET A 1 -7.39 -9.46 4.90
C MET A 1 -6.11 -9.29 4.07
N TRP A 2 -5.20 -8.37 4.39
CA TRP A 2 -3.96 -8.11 3.63
C TRP A 2 -3.08 -9.36 3.36
N VAL A 3 -2.79 -10.15 4.40
CA VAL A 3 -2.00 -11.40 4.29
C VAL A 3 -2.68 -12.49 3.43
N ALA A 4 -3.97 -12.35 3.09
CA ALA A 4 -4.67 -13.25 2.18
C ALA A 4 -4.76 -12.72 0.72
N ALA A 5 -4.48 -11.44 0.47
CA ALA A 5 -5.02 -10.73 -0.69
C ALA A 5 -4.38 -11.01 -2.08
N HIS A 6 -3.16 -11.55 -2.14
CA HIS A 6 -2.29 -11.63 -3.34
C HIS A 6 -1.86 -10.26 -3.92
N GLY A 7 -2.79 -9.37 -4.25
CA GLY A 7 -2.55 -7.98 -4.64
C GLY A 7 -3.44 -7.00 -3.87
N VAL A 8 -3.06 -5.72 -3.82
CA VAL A 8 -3.76 -4.68 -3.03
C VAL A 8 -3.92 -3.40 -3.83
N MET A 9 -5.16 -2.91 -3.97
CA MET A 9 -5.48 -1.61 -4.53
C MET A 9 -5.81 -0.63 -3.39
N ILE A 10 -5.11 0.49 -3.31
CA ILE A 10 -5.40 1.58 -2.37
C ILE A 10 -6.02 2.74 -3.14
N VAL A 11 -7.15 3.26 -2.64
CA VAL A 11 -7.76 4.51 -3.10
C VAL A 11 -7.86 5.43 -1.89
N THR A 12 -7.37 6.67 -1.98
CA THR A 12 -7.47 7.66 -0.89
C THR A 12 -7.59 9.09 -1.41
N PRO A 13 -8.34 9.96 -0.70
CA PRO A 13 -8.19 11.41 -0.85
C PRO A 13 -6.86 11.88 -0.24
N VAL A 14 -6.46 13.10 -0.61
CA VAL A 14 -5.46 13.92 0.09
C VAL A 14 -6.14 14.71 1.21
N ASN A 15 -5.60 14.60 2.41
CA ASN A 15 -5.93 15.48 3.53
C ASN A 15 -4.68 16.28 3.90
N TRP A 16 -4.59 17.56 3.51
CA TRP A 16 -3.46 18.45 3.85
C TRP A 16 -2.08 17.84 3.57
N TYR A 17 -1.79 17.48 2.31
CA TYR A 17 -0.55 16.83 1.89
C TYR A 17 -0.28 15.45 2.53
N GLN A 18 -1.29 14.82 3.15
CA GLN A 18 -1.18 13.51 3.81
C GLN A 18 -2.29 12.56 3.33
N THR A 19 -2.13 11.26 3.63
CA THR A 19 -3.22 10.27 3.52
C THR A 19 -4.36 10.58 4.48
N SER A 20 -5.57 10.13 4.18
CA SER A 20 -6.68 10.13 5.14
C SER A 20 -6.32 9.44 6.47
N SER A 21 -6.85 9.94 7.60
CA SER A 21 -6.57 9.40 8.94
C SER A 21 -6.88 7.90 9.09
N PRO A 22 -7.96 7.34 8.50
CA PRO A 22 -8.20 5.89 8.54
C PRO A 22 -7.12 5.07 7.81
N LEU A 23 -6.61 5.56 6.67
CA LEU A 23 -5.48 4.93 5.97
C LEU A 23 -4.20 4.99 6.82
N LYS A 24 -3.92 6.14 7.47
CA LYS A 24 -2.77 6.25 8.39
C LYS A 24 -2.86 5.28 9.57
N LEU A 25 -4.04 5.13 10.18
CA LEU A 25 -4.27 4.15 11.25
C LEU A 25 -4.12 2.70 10.77
N MET A 26 -4.48 2.40 9.52
CA MET A 26 -4.24 1.08 8.92
C MET A 26 -2.75 0.83 8.69
N ILE A 27 -2.01 1.81 8.14
CA ILE A 27 -0.55 1.76 7.95
C ILE A 27 0.15 1.40 9.27
N ASP A 28 -0.21 2.09 10.36
CA ASP A 28 0.40 1.89 11.69
C ASP A 28 0.14 0.49 12.29
N ARG A 29 -0.87 -0.24 11.79
CA ARG A 29 -1.14 -1.63 12.20
C ARG A 29 -0.57 -2.67 11.24
N LEU A 30 -0.27 -2.31 9.99
CA LEU A 30 0.28 -3.23 9.00
C LEU A 30 1.71 -3.65 9.32
N VAL A 31 2.51 -2.81 9.97
CA VAL A 31 3.84 -3.20 10.49
C VAL A 31 3.74 -4.41 11.42
N CYS A 32 2.73 -4.45 12.29
CA CYS A 32 2.48 -5.60 13.17
C CYS A 32 1.89 -6.81 12.43
N ALA A 33 1.16 -6.60 11.33
CA ALA A 33 0.57 -7.68 10.53
C ALA A 33 1.56 -8.33 9.54
N ASP A 34 2.66 -7.63 9.21
CA ASP A 34 3.69 -8.08 8.28
C ASP A 34 4.79 -8.91 8.96
N GLY A 35 5.17 -8.57 10.20
CA GLY A 35 6.15 -9.34 10.97
C GLY A 35 6.08 -9.14 12.49
N GLY A 36 4.87 -8.97 13.02
CA GLY A 36 4.63 -9.10 14.46
C GLY A 36 4.75 -10.55 14.95
N ASN A 37 4.53 -10.74 16.25
CA ASN A 37 4.70 -12.03 16.91
C ASN A 37 3.91 -13.15 16.21
N PRO A 38 4.56 -14.22 15.70
CA PRO A 38 3.86 -15.34 15.08
C PRO A 38 3.02 -16.14 16.08
N ASP A 39 3.37 -16.11 17.37
CA ASP A 39 2.59 -16.70 18.46
C ASP A 39 2.11 -15.62 19.45
N PRO A 40 0.87 -15.10 19.31
CA PRO A 40 0.33 -14.09 20.22
C PRO A 40 0.08 -14.59 21.65
N THR A 41 0.21 -15.90 21.93
CA THR A 41 0.07 -16.45 23.28
C THR A 41 1.35 -16.33 24.10
N SER A 42 2.52 -16.26 23.44
CA SER A 42 3.84 -16.18 24.08
C SER A 42 4.12 -14.95 24.95
N THR A 43 3.31 -13.88 24.84
CA THR A 43 3.34 -12.69 25.72
C THR A 43 2.17 -12.63 26.71
N HIS A 44 1.42 -13.74 26.83
CA HIS A 44 0.24 -13.91 27.68
C HIS A 44 -0.79 -12.75 27.58
N GLY A 45 -0.88 -12.13 26.40
CA GLY A 45 -1.57 -10.86 26.19
C GLY A 45 -0.59 -9.68 26.06
N LYS A 46 -0.81 -8.61 26.84
CA LYS A 46 -0.08 -7.33 26.72
C LYS A 46 1.01 -7.15 27.79
N HIS A 47 1.69 -8.22 28.21
CA HIS A 47 2.76 -8.13 29.20
C HIS A 47 4.05 -7.55 28.58
N ALA A 48 4.23 -6.24 28.74
CA ALA A 48 5.32 -5.49 28.11
C ALA A 48 6.74 -5.94 28.50
N LYS A 49 6.92 -6.63 29.64
CA LYS A 49 8.21 -7.22 30.03
C LYS A 49 8.54 -8.42 29.16
N GLU A 50 7.60 -9.35 28.99
CA GLU A 50 7.75 -10.56 28.17
C GLU A 50 7.94 -10.22 26.70
N ALA A 51 7.19 -9.24 26.17
CA ALA A 51 7.37 -8.76 24.81
C ALA A 51 8.80 -8.23 24.55
N LYS A 52 9.38 -7.47 25.50
CA LYS A 52 10.78 -7.02 25.44
C LYS A 52 11.77 -8.17 25.55
N GLU A 53 11.51 -9.16 26.40
CA GLU A 53 12.37 -10.34 26.54
C GLU A 53 12.37 -11.21 25.27
N ILE A 54 11.23 -11.32 24.57
CA ILE A 54 11.16 -11.96 23.24
C ILE A 54 11.94 -11.14 22.20
N GLU A 55 11.73 -9.83 22.13
CA GLU A 55 12.48 -8.96 21.19
C GLU A 55 14.00 -9.01 21.42
N MET A 56 14.45 -9.03 22.69
CA MET A 56 15.86 -9.14 23.04
C MET A 56 16.47 -10.53 22.80
N ARG A 57 15.64 -11.59 22.76
CA ARG A 57 16.08 -12.93 22.30
C ARG A 57 16.17 -13.02 20.77
N GLY A 58 15.59 -12.05 20.07
CA GLY A 58 15.39 -12.08 18.62
C GLY A 58 14.19 -12.94 18.23
N TRP A 59 13.51 -12.52 17.17
CA TRP A 59 12.61 -13.36 16.38
C TRP A 59 12.89 -13.12 14.90
N ASP A 60 12.46 -14.02 14.03
CA ASP A 60 12.45 -13.73 12.59
C ASP A 60 11.33 -12.73 12.28
N TYR A 61 11.60 -11.72 11.44
CA TYR A 61 10.57 -10.82 10.91
C TYR A 61 10.08 -11.37 9.54
N PRO A 62 8.98 -12.16 9.48
CA PRO A 62 8.66 -13.00 8.32
C PRO A 62 8.26 -12.26 7.03
N ARG A 63 7.90 -10.97 7.12
CA ARG A 63 7.42 -10.14 5.99
C ARG A 63 6.29 -10.79 5.17
N HIS A 64 5.17 -11.10 5.82
CA HIS A 64 4.01 -11.75 5.21
C HIS A 64 3.40 -11.02 4.00
N LEU A 65 3.73 -9.73 3.80
CA LEU A 65 3.32 -8.93 2.66
C LEU A 65 4.33 -8.89 1.50
N LYS A 66 5.58 -9.34 1.72
CA LYS A 66 6.63 -9.34 0.70
C LYS A 66 6.21 -10.07 -0.58
N GLY A 67 6.49 -9.46 -1.73
CA GLY A 67 6.18 -10.01 -3.05
C GLY A 67 4.73 -9.84 -3.51
N ARG A 68 3.83 -9.28 -2.69
CA ARG A 68 2.48 -8.92 -3.12
C ARG A 68 2.51 -7.74 -4.06
N LEU A 69 1.57 -7.70 -5.00
CA LEU A 69 1.45 -6.61 -5.96
C LEU A 69 0.59 -5.48 -5.42
N PHE A 70 0.79 -4.26 -5.90
CA PHE A 70 -0.07 -3.13 -5.54
C PHE A 70 -0.43 -2.19 -6.68
N SER A 71 -1.55 -1.49 -6.50
CA SER A 71 -1.93 -0.26 -7.20
C SER A 71 -2.32 0.83 -6.20
N VAL A 72 -2.05 2.09 -6.53
CA VAL A 72 -2.30 3.27 -5.69
C VAL A 72 -2.99 4.35 -6.52
N ILE A 73 -4.16 4.78 -6.06
CA ILE A 73 -4.96 5.86 -6.62
C ILE A 73 -5.06 6.93 -5.54
N VAL A 74 -4.52 8.12 -5.83
CA VAL A 74 -4.69 9.29 -4.97
C VAL A 74 -5.50 10.34 -5.72
N HIS A 75 -6.47 10.94 -5.05
CA HIS A 75 -7.19 12.09 -5.57
C HIS A 75 -7.18 13.25 -4.58
N GLY A 76 -7.28 14.47 -5.08
CA GLY A 76 -7.48 15.66 -4.26
C GLY A 76 -8.16 16.76 -5.05
N ASP A 77 -8.33 17.93 -4.44
CA ASP A 77 -9.07 19.04 -5.07
C ASP A 77 -8.11 20.07 -5.67
N THR A 78 -6.91 20.25 -5.07
CA THR A 78 -5.95 21.30 -5.47
C THR A 78 -4.48 20.89 -5.36
N GLU A 79 -4.06 20.31 -4.23
CA GLU A 79 -2.63 20.15 -3.91
C GLU A 79 -2.30 18.79 -3.27
N GLY A 80 -1.02 18.38 -3.38
CA GLY A 80 -0.45 17.28 -2.62
C GLY A 80 -0.68 15.85 -3.15
N ALA A 81 -1.47 15.66 -4.21
CA ALA A 81 -1.82 14.32 -4.71
C ALA A 81 -0.59 13.49 -5.11
N GLU A 82 0.32 14.08 -5.89
CA GLU A 82 1.58 13.46 -6.35
C GLU A 82 2.49 13.05 -5.17
N SER A 83 2.60 13.92 -4.16
CA SER A 83 3.41 13.68 -2.95
C SER A 83 2.84 12.56 -2.09
N VAL A 84 1.51 12.52 -1.91
CA VAL A 84 0.83 11.46 -1.16
C VAL A 84 0.93 10.12 -1.90
N ARG A 85 0.78 10.10 -3.23
CA ARG A 85 0.97 8.87 -4.02
C ARG A 85 2.39 8.33 -3.86
N ARG A 86 3.41 9.17 -4.03
CA ARG A 86 4.82 8.77 -3.81
C ARG A 86 5.02 8.20 -2.40
N GLY A 87 4.54 8.89 -1.36
CA GLY A 87 4.67 8.43 0.02
C GLY A 87 4.03 7.06 0.28
N ILE A 88 2.86 6.77 -0.31
CA ILE A 88 2.22 5.45 -0.22
C ILE A 88 3.04 4.39 -0.97
N SER A 89 3.45 4.67 -2.21
CA SER A 89 4.23 3.72 -3.03
C SER A 89 5.58 3.38 -2.41
N ASP A 90 6.30 4.38 -1.88
CA ASP A 90 7.57 4.19 -1.17
C ASP A 90 7.39 3.36 0.11
N TRP A 91 6.31 3.61 0.87
CA TRP A 91 5.97 2.80 2.04
C TRP A 91 5.68 1.34 1.67
N LEU A 92 4.85 1.08 0.65
CA LEU A 92 4.54 -0.28 0.18
C LEU A 92 5.79 -1.02 -0.31
N GLN A 93 6.67 -0.33 -1.05
CA GLN A 93 7.95 -0.89 -1.48
C GLN A 93 8.91 -1.15 -0.31
N SER A 94 8.90 -0.31 0.74
CA SER A 94 9.72 -0.54 1.95
C SER A 94 9.31 -1.81 2.72
N MET A 95 8.01 -2.15 2.69
CA MET A 95 7.48 -3.42 3.21
C MET A 95 7.77 -4.61 2.27
N GLY A 96 8.28 -4.36 1.06
CA GLY A 96 8.64 -5.38 0.08
C GLY A 96 7.50 -5.80 -0.85
N LEU A 97 6.42 -5.01 -0.94
CA LEU A 97 5.43 -5.16 -2.02
C LEU A 97 6.02 -4.60 -3.33
N VAL A 98 5.44 -5.03 -4.45
CA VAL A 98 5.91 -4.71 -5.81
C VAL A 98 4.82 -3.91 -6.53
N SER A 99 5.20 -2.80 -7.18
CA SER A 99 4.25 -2.05 -8.02
C SER A 99 3.78 -2.92 -9.19
N ALA A 100 2.49 -2.90 -9.50
CA ALA A 100 1.96 -3.56 -10.69
C ALA A 100 2.34 -2.85 -12.01
N GLY A 101 2.87 -1.62 -11.95
CA GLY A 101 3.42 -0.90 -13.10
C GLY A 101 2.95 0.56 -13.21
N PRO A 102 3.37 1.30 -14.26
CA PRO A 102 3.10 2.73 -14.38
C PRO A 102 1.62 3.13 -14.39
N LEU A 103 0.75 2.29 -14.98
CA LEU A 103 -0.71 2.52 -14.99
C LEU A 103 -1.40 2.15 -13.68
N ALA A 104 -0.70 1.47 -12.76
CA ALA A 104 -1.21 1.10 -11.46
C ALA A 104 -1.02 2.19 -10.39
N GLU A 105 -0.30 3.27 -10.70
CA GLU A 105 0.01 4.35 -9.77
C GLU A 105 -0.39 5.70 -10.36
N ILE A 106 -1.54 6.23 -9.94
CA ILE A 106 -2.09 7.49 -10.45
C ILE A 106 -2.40 8.49 -9.33
N ASP A 107 -2.17 9.77 -9.62
CA ASP A 107 -2.56 10.90 -8.80
C ASP A 107 -3.29 11.94 -9.67
N ARG A 108 -4.48 12.38 -9.25
CA ARG A 108 -5.34 13.28 -10.03
C ARG A 108 -6.01 14.34 -9.17
N TYR A 109 -6.30 15.49 -9.78
CA TYR A 109 -7.18 16.50 -9.18
C TYR A 109 -8.57 16.39 -9.80
N ILE A 110 -9.60 16.32 -8.95
CA ILE A 110 -11.01 16.28 -9.36
C ILE A 110 -11.60 17.66 -9.09
N GLY A 111 -12.14 18.33 -10.11
CA GLY A 111 -12.66 19.69 -9.99
C GLY A 111 -11.59 20.69 -9.53
N TYR A 112 -10.46 20.74 -10.23
CA TYR A 112 -9.31 21.58 -9.86
C TYR A 112 -9.69 23.07 -9.74
N TRP A 113 -9.63 23.62 -8.52
CA TRP A 113 -10.13 24.96 -8.14
C TRP A 113 -11.65 25.19 -8.32
N GLU A 114 -12.44 24.14 -8.52
CA GLU A 114 -13.91 24.24 -8.54
C GLU A 114 -14.48 24.27 -7.11
N PRO A 115 -15.74 24.72 -6.91
CA PRO A 115 -16.38 24.68 -5.61
C PRO A 115 -16.50 23.25 -5.08
N TYR A 116 -16.00 22.99 -3.86
CA TYR A 116 -16.09 21.67 -3.22
C TYR A 116 -17.52 21.09 -3.17
N ALA A 117 -18.54 21.96 -3.10
CA ALA A 117 -19.95 21.59 -3.12
C ALA A 117 -20.39 20.85 -4.41
N THR A 118 -19.68 21.03 -5.54
CA THR A 118 -19.95 20.34 -6.82
C THR A 118 -18.97 19.21 -7.13
N SER A 119 -18.01 18.90 -6.24
CA SER A 119 -16.95 17.90 -6.44
C SER A 119 -17.46 16.52 -6.90
N HIS A 120 -18.60 16.06 -6.36
CA HIS A 120 -19.25 14.83 -6.80
C HIS A 120 -19.72 14.90 -8.26
N GLU A 121 -20.30 16.02 -8.70
CA GLU A 121 -20.68 16.18 -10.10
C GLU A 121 -19.46 16.28 -11.03
N SER A 122 -18.37 16.90 -10.56
CA SER A 122 -17.12 16.99 -11.31
C SER A 122 -16.52 15.59 -11.52
N PHE A 123 -16.53 14.73 -10.49
CA PHE A 123 -16.18 13.31 -10.62
C PHE A 123 -17.14 12.54 -11.54
N ASP A 124 -18.45 12.77 -11.43
CA ASP A 124 -19.45 12.09 -12.25
C ASP A 124 -19.37 12.47 -13.74
N LYS A 125 -18.73 13.59 -14.09
CA LYS A 125 -18.45 14.01 -15.47
C LYS A 125 -17.08 13.54 -15.97
N ASP A 126 -16.15 13.19 -15.08
CA ASP A 126 -14.78 12.80 -15.42
C ASP A 126 -14.66 11.30 -15.78
N GLU A 127 -15.05 10.95 -17.01
CA GLU A 127 -14.82 9.61 -17.56
C GLU A 127 -13.33 9.26 -17.71
N GLY A 128 -12.43 10.25 -17.75
CA GLY A 128 -10.98 10.03 -17.81
C GLY A 128 -10.48 9.40 -16.52
N MET A 129 -10.71 10.06 -15.38
CA MET A 129 -10.38 9.53 -14.05
C MET A 129 -11.03 8.16 -13.81
N LYS A 130 -12.28 7.95 -14.20
CA LYS A 130 -12.95 6.63 -14.08
C LYS A 130 -12.24 5.55 -14.89
N GLU A 131 -11.82 5.84 -16.12
CA GLU A 131 -11.11 4.87 -16.96
C GLU A 131 -9.67 4.62 -16.48
N GLU A 132 -8.99 5.63 -15.95
CA GLU A 132 -7.68 5.47 -15.30
C GLU A 132 -7.75 4.56 -14.06
N VAL A 133 -8.77 4.72 -13.21
CA VAL A 133 -9.03 3.81 -12.08
C VAL A 133 -9.31 2.38 -12.56
N ARG A 134 -10.07 2.20 -13.65
CA ARG A 134 -10.29 0.87 -14.26
C ARG A 134 -8.98 0.29 -14.81
N ASN A 135 -8.14 1.10 -15.44
CA ASN A 135 -6.83 0.68 -15.95
C ASN A 135 -5.89 0.26 -14.82
N ALA A 136 -5.83 1.02 -13.71
CA ALA A 136 -5.05 0.64 -12.54
C ALA A 136 -5.50 -0.72 -11.95
N ALA A 137 -6.81 -1.00 -11.93
CA ALA A 137 -7.35 -2.29 -11.51
C ALA A 137 -7.02 -3.43 -12.49
N ARG A 138 -7.12 -3.19 -13.80
CA ARG A 138 -6.73 -4.16 -14.86
C ARG A 138 -5.24 -4.47 -14.82
N THR A 139 -4.38 -3.45 -14.71
CA THR A 139 -2.92 -3.62 -14.59
C THR A 139 -2.54 -4.43 -13.35
N LEU A 140 -3.19 -4.19 -12.20
CA LEU A 140 -2.98 -5.02 -11.01
C LEU A 140 -3.38 -6.49 -11.25
N LEU A 141 -4.53 -6.73 -11.87
CA LEU A 141 -5.01 -8.08 -12.19
C LEU A 141 -4.09 -8.82 -13.18
N GLU A 142 -3.67 -8.16 -14.25
CA GLU A 142 -2.73 -8.70 -15.25
C GLU A 142 -1.37 -9.02 -14.62
N ALA A 143 -0.82 -8.11 -13.82
CA ALA A 143 0.42 -8.35 -13.08
C ALA A 143 0.29 -9.54 -12.12
N MET A 144 -0.85 -9.70 -11.43
CA MET A 144 -1.12 -10.86 -10.56
C MET A 144 -1.15 -12.18 -11.34
N PHE A 145 -1.74 -12.19 -12.54
CA PHE A 145 -1.69 -13.36 -13.41
C PHE A 145 -0.27 -13.64 -13.92
N ALA A 146 0.48 -12.63 -14.36
CA ALA A 146 1.87 -12.79 -14.81
C ALA A 146 2.78 -13.33 -13.70
N ALA A 147 2.66 -12.79 -12.48
CA ALA A 147 3.38 -13.26 -11.30
C ALA A 147 3.08 -14.73 -10.98
N LYS A 148 1.80 -15.13 -11.02
CA LYS A 148 1.37 -16.52 -10.78
C LYS A 148 1.96 -17.52 -11.78
N HIS A 149 2.20 -17.09 -13.02
CA HIS A 149 2.82 -17.93 -14.06
C HIS A 149 4.36 -17.79 -14.12
N GLY A 150 4.99 -17.14 -13.15
CA GLY A 150 6.45 -16.96 -13.08
C GLY A 150 7.03 -16.02 -14.15
N GLN A 151 6.18 -15.23 -14.83
CA GLN A 151 6.58 -14.33 -15.93
C GLN A 151 7.08 -12.97 -15.43
N GLN A 152 6.91 -12.65 -14.14
CA GLN A 152 7.34 -11.37 -13.58
C GLN A 152 8.84 -11.38 -13.21
N LEU A 153 9.66 -10.91 -14.14
CA LEU A 153 11.10 -10.71 -13.93
C LEU A 153 11.37 -9.51 -13.02
N THR A 154 11.55 -9.74 -11.72
CA THR A 154 12.21 -8.77 -10.84
C THR A 154 13.72 -8.88 -11.02
N ALA A 155 14.34 -7.80 -11.52
CA ALA A 155 15.79 -7.70 -11.53
C ALA A 155 16.33 -7.82 -10.09
N ARG A 156 17.42 -8.60 -9.91
CA ARG A 156 18.11 -8.86 -8.62
C ARG A 156 17.37 -9.78 -7.63
N SER A 157 16.59 -10.75 -8.10
CA SER A 157 15.97 -11.80 -7.26
C SER A 157 16.93 -12.59 -6.36
N THR A 158 18.24 -12.58 -6.65
CA THR A 158 19.31 -13.23 -5.86
C THR A 158 19.96 -12.34 -4.80
N LEU A 159 19.65 -11.03 -4.73
CA LEU A 159 20.26 -10.12 -3.75
C LEU A 159 19.43 -10.03 -2.47
N THR A 160 20.08 -10.27 -1.32
CA THR A 160 19.51 -10.07 0.01
C THR A 160 19.71 -8.63 0.49
N GLN A 161 18.72 -8.06 1.20
CA GLN A 161 18.93 -6.78 1.90
C GLN A 161 19.97 -6.97 3.01
N PRO A 162 21.02 -6.13 3.12
CA PRO A 162 22.07 -6.28 4.13
C PRO A 162 21.65 -5.79 5.53
N ARG A 163 20.52 -5.07 5.63
CA ARG A 163 19.92 -4.61 6.89
C ARG A 163 18.54 -5.27 7.00
N GLN A 164 18.41 -6.22 7.91
CA GLN A 164 17.15 -6.90 8.23
C GLN A 164 16.89 -6.77 9.73
N LYS A 165 15.65 -6.98 10.16
CA LYS A 165 15.26 -7.13 11.56
C LYS A 165 15.04 -8.61 11.82
#